data_AF-A0A4R2D1S8-F1
#
_entry.id   AF-A0A4R2D1S8-F1
#
_cell.length_a   1.000
_cell.length_b   1.000
_cell.length_c   1.000
_cell.angle_alpha   90.00
_cell.angle_beta   90.00
_cell.angle_gamma   90.00
#
_symmetry.space_group_name_H-M   'P 1'
#
loop_
_entity.id
_entity.type
_entity.pdbx_description
1 polymer ?
#
loop_
_entity_poly.entity_id
_entity_poly.type
_entity_poly.pdbx_seq_one_letter_code
_entity_poly.pdbx_strand_id
1 'polypeptide(L)' 'MRKIIVSATVALIAAVSFAAPSQAGYYSYGYKPHCFIKKVKAYDYYGNVIFKTVKVCK' A
#
# COMPACT_ATOMS: atom_id res chain seq x y z
N MET A 1 -21.91 19.00 -19.60
CA MET A 1 -20.65 19.47 -18.98
C MET A 1 -20.39 18.86 -17.59
N ARG A 2 -21.27 19.08 -16.59
CA ARG A 2 -21.05 18.54 -15.22
C ARG A 2 -20.77 17.03 -15.14
N LYS A 3 -21.44 16.20 -15.96
CA LYS A 3 -21.20 14.73 -16.00
C LYS A 3 -19.78 14.33 -16.43
N ILE A 4 -19.18 15.08 -17.36
CA ILE A 4 -17.82 14.81 -17.85
C ILE A 4 -16.79 15.21 -16.79
N ILE A 5 -17.03 16.32 -16.10
CA ILE A 5 -16.18 16.80 -14.99
C ILE A 5 -16.15 15.77 -13.86
N VAL A 6 -17.32 15.28 -13.43
CA VAL A 6 -17.41 14.27 -12.37
C VAL A 6 -16.68 12.97 -12.76
N SER A 7 -16.89 12.49 -13.99
CA SER A 7 -16.20 11.29 -14.51
C SER A 7 -14.68 11.44 -14.49
N ALA A 8 -14.16 12.56 -14.99
CA ALA A 8 -12.73 12.83 -15.02
C ALA A 8 -12.12 12.89 -13.60
N THR A 9 -12.81 13.51 -12.65
CA THR A 9 -12.32 13.58 -11.26
C THR A 9 -12.23 12.20 -10.59
N VAL A 10 -13.21 11.33 -10.81
CA VAL A 10 -13.20 9.96 -10.25
C VAL A 10 -12.07 9.14 -10.85
N ALA A 11 -11.87 9.21 -12.17
CA ALA A 11 -10.80 8.49 -12.85
C ALA A 11 -9.40 8.92 -12.35
N LEU A 12 -9.20 10.23 -12.14
CA LEU A 12 -7.94 10.77 -11.62
C LEU A 12 -7.66 10.28 -10.19
N ILE A 13 -8.64 10.35 -9.30
CA ILE A 13 -8.49 9.91 -7.90
C ILE A 13 -8.13 8.42 -7.84
N ALA A 14 -8.79 7.60 -8.65
CA ALA A 14 -8.49 6.17 -8.74
C ALA A 14 -7.04 5.94 -9.21
N ALA A 15 -6.64 6.58 -10.30
CA ALA A 15 -5.28 6.43 -10.85
C ALA A 15 -4.18 6.83 -9.84
N VAL A 16 -4.37 7.95 -9.14
CA VAL A 16 -3.41 8.44 -8.13
C VAL A 16 -3.32 7.47 -6.94
N SER A 17 -4.45 6.93 -6.49
CA SER A 17 -4.49 5.98 -5.38
C SER A 17 -3.77 4.67 -5.72
N PHE A 18 -3.89 4.18 -6.97
CA PHE A 18 -3.16 3.00 -7.45
C PHE A 18 -1.66 3.26 -7.65
N ALA A 19 -1.29 4.46 -8.08
CA ALA A 19 0.09 4.83 -8.34
C ALA A 19 0.88 5.25 -7.08
N ALA A 20 0.20 5.45 -5.94
CA ALA A 20 0.84 5.84 -4.70
C ALA A 20 1.88 4.77 -4.28
N PRO A 21 3.19 5.10 -4.28
CA PRO A 21 4.19 4.14 -3.88
C PRO A 21 4.03 3.85 -2.38
N SER A 22 3.77 2.59 -2.03
CA SER A 22 3.90 2.15 -0.65
C SER A 22 5.39 2.12 -0.30
N GLN A 23 5.88 3.14 0.42
CA GLN A 23 7.26 3.14 0.92
C GLN A 23 7.42 2.04 1.98
N ALA A 24 7.75 0.83 1.53
CA ALA A 24 8.11 -0.28 2.39
C ALA A 24 9.61 -0.18 2.76
N GLY A 25 9.90 0.68 3.74
CA GLY A 25 11.15 0.67 4.51
C GLY A 25 12.36 1.29 3.80
N TYR A 26 12.70 2.51 4.22
CA TYR A 26 13.99 3.13 3.98
C TYR A 26 15.11 2.23 4.54
N TYR A 27 16.09 1.85 3.73
CA TYR A 27 17.30 1.18 4.19
C TYR A 27 18.45 2.18 4.18
N SER A 28 18.94 2.53 5.37
CA SER A 28 20.17 3.31 5.53
C SER A 28 21.35 2.38 5.29
N TYR A 29 22.23 2.74 4.35
CA TYR A 29 23.51 2.07 4.09
C TYR A 29 24.32 1.99 5.40
N GLY A 30 24.43 0.81 6.02
CA GLY A 30 25.38 0.60 7.11
C GLY A 30 24.97 -0.36 8.22
N TYR A 31 23.67 -0.61 8.42
CA TYR A 31 23.20 -1.60 9.40
C TYR A 31 22.29 -2.59 8.67
N LYS A 32 22.67 -3.86 8.64
CA LYS A 32 21.92 -4.92 7.98
C LYS A 32 21.27 -5.80 9.06
N PRO A 33 20.24 -5.31 9.78
CA PRO A 33 19.43 -6.19 10.61
C PRO A 33 18.85 -7.27 9.69
N HIS A 34 18.77 -8.51 10.17
CA HIS A 34 18.16 -9.62 9.44
C HIS A 34 16.65 -9.38 9.33
N CYS A 35 16.26 -8.43 8.47
CA CYS A 35 14.88 -8.12 8.17
C CYS A 35 14.40 -9.09 7.10
N PHE A 36 13.38 -9.87 7.41
CA PHE A 36 12.72 -10.70 6.42
C PHE A 36 11.30 -10.19 6.19
N ILE A 37 10.86 -10.33 4.94
CA ILE A 37 9.52 -9.96 4.53
C ILE A 37 8.61 -11.14 4.83
N LYS A 38 7.62 -10.96 5.70
CA LYS A 38 6.61 -11.96 6.03
C LYS A 38 5.25 -11.52 5.49
N LYS A 39 4.55 -12.42 4.81
CA LYS A 39 3.13 -12.23 4.54
C LYS A 39 2.32 -12.65 5.77
N VAL A 40 1.51 -11.74 6.29
CA VAL A 40 0.59 -11.99 7.40
C VAL A 40 -0.84 -11.88 6.91
N LYS A 41 -1.68 -12.79 7.42
CA LYS A 41 -3.13 -12.75 7.19
C LYS A 41 -3.72 -11.72 8.16
N ALA A 42 -4.43 -10.74 7.64
CA ALA A 42 -5.17 -9.76 8.43
C ALA A 42 -6.62 -9.70 7.96
N TYR A 43 -7.50 -9.17 8.81
CA TYR A 43 -8.90 -8.94 8.49
C TYR A 43 -9.14 -7.45 8.38
N ASP A 44 -9.92 -7.03 7.39
CA ASP A 44 -10.39 -5.66 7.29
C ASP A 44 -11.62 -5.43 8.19
N TYR A 45 -12.10 -4.18 8.27
CA TYR A 45 -13.25 -3.81 9.10
C TYR A 45 -14.54 -4.58 8.73
N TYR A 46 -14.69 -4.96 7.46
CA TYR A 46 -15.82 -5.74 6.96
C TYR A 46 -15.61 -7.27 7.06
N GLY A 47 -14.50 -7.72 7.64
CA GLY A 47 -14.22 -9.15 7.88
C GLY A 47 -13.63 -9.92 6.69
N ASN A 48 -13.24 -9.26 5.61
CA ASN A 48 -12.55 -9.89 4.48
C ASN A 48 -11.08 -10.16 4.81
N VAL A 49 -10.57 -11.28 4.30
CA VAL A 49 -9.17 -11.67 4.45
C VAL A 49 -8.29 -10.85 3.50
N ILE A 50 -7.35 -10.11 4.07
CA ILE A 50 -6.33 -9.36 3.35
C ILE A 50 -4.93 -9.86 3.72
N PHE A 51 -4.09 -10.08 2.70
CA PHE A 51 -2.69 -10.46 2.92
C PHE A 51 -1.82 -9.21 2.98
N LYS A 52 -1.22 -8.94 4.14
CA LYS A 52 -0.32 -7.80 4.34
C LYS A 52 1.13 -8.26 4.33
N THR A 53 1.98 -7.46 3.72
CA THR A 53 3.42 -7.68 3.71
C THR A 53 4.04 -6.88 4.85
N VAL A 54 4.60 -7.56 5.85
CA VAL A 54 5.22 -6.93 7.02
C VAL A 54 6.71 -7.21 7.02
N LYS A 55 7.50 -6.14 7.15
CA LYS A 55 8.96 -6.22 7.32
C LYS A 55 9.23 -6.39 8.80
N VAL A 56 9.71 -7.57 9.20
CA VAL A 56 10.11 -7.86 10.58
C VAL A 56 11.62 -7.80 10.64
N CYS A 57 12.16 -6.84 11.38
CA CYS A 57 13.58 -6.71 11.67
C CYS A 57 13.85 -7.22 13.08
N LYS A 58 14.94 -7.99 13.23
CA LYS A 58 15.39 -8.54 14.51
C LYS A 58 16.70 -7.87 14.91
#